data_AF-A0AAJ0SH06-F1
#
_entry.id   AF-A0AAJ0SH06-F1
#
_cell.length_a   1.000
_cell.length_b   1.000
_cell.length_c   1.000
_cell.angle_alpha   90.00
_cell.angle_beta   90.00
_cell.angle_gamma   90.00
#
_symmetry.space_group_name_H-M   'P 1'
#
loop_
_entity.id
_entity.type
_entity.pdbx_description
1 polymer ?
#
loop_
_entity_poly.entity_id
_entity_poly.type
_entity_poly.pdbx_seq_one_letter_code
_entity_poly.pdbx_strand_id
1 'polypeptide(L)'
;MRTLTLQFLYGQEFWDKLEELLKNAEERVFLMSAYIGEKSFNKFTKLIPEHVFTLTICRSDSSHKPKDALVVSDETFHGKLYMIDNSVIIGSQNLYEPKVIRDAEFSTLITTDEFNSSLILYQALLKLIEKEGISAEPVNSNFIELYENGCPFCGNSSVPDPISLHTCPGYGGNYVSDEDCESYDGDGFCKYCSEDLISLIGDAMCCDDSGCGLGISLTNYHLLFHAINPVNKDELELAKEYLKLFNFFQNQGKDAVEIFNALGFAGDVYKTTLERKEHSLVNLEVVENISKRLNECEKSKK
;
A
#
# COMPACT_ATOMS: atom_id res chain seq x y z
N MET A 1 21.14 -2.33 -11.23
CA MET A 1 19.96 -3.21 -11.06
C MET A 1 20.28 -4.22 -9.97
N ARG A 2 19.70 -4.05 -8.77
CA ARG A 2 19.72 -5.14 -7.79
C ARG A 2 18.74 -6.21 -8.26
N THR A 3 19.12 -7.46 -8.07
CA THR A 3 18.43 -8.62 -8.66
C THR A 3 17.31 -9.06 -7.71
N LEU A 4 16.07 -9.10 -8.21
CA LEU A 4 14.97 -9.77 -7.51
C LEU A 4 15.36 -11.22 -7.28
N THR A 5 15.33 -11.65 -6.02
CA THR A 5 15.69 -13.01 -5.61
C THR A 5 14.48 -13.69 -4.99
N LEU A 6 14.23 -14.94 -5.39
CA LEU A 6 13.14 -15.77 -4.89
C LEU A 6 13.70 -17.01 -4.23
N GLN A 7 13.20 -17.33 -3.03
CA GLN A 7 13.51 -18.55 -2.30
C GLN A 7 12.23 -19.15 -1.73
N PHE A 8 12.02 -20.45 -1.91
CA PHE A 8 10.96 -21.17 -1.20
C PHE A 8 11.43 -21.58 0.18
N LEU A 9 10.55 -21.44 1.17
CA LEU A 9 10.79 -21.75 2.58
C LEU A 9 9.76 -22.79 3.05
N TYR A 10 10.24 -23.91 3.55
CA TYR A 10 9.39 -25.00 4.04
C TYR A 10 9.63 -25.27 5.52
N GLY A 11 8.55 -25.46 6.27
CA GLY A 11 8.62 -25.88 7.67
C GLY A 11 9.57 -25.04 8.52
N GLN A 12 10.70 -25.62 8.93
CA GLN A 12 11.72 -24.98 9.78
C GLN A 12 12.46 -23.84 9.07
N GLU A 13 12.68 -23.94 7.75
CA GLU A 13 13.40 -22.93 6.98
C GLU A 13 12.72 -21.56 7.07
N PHE A 14 11.38 -21.54 7.14
CA PHE A 14 10.62 -20.31 7.36
C PHE A 14 10.97 -19.65 8.69
N TRP A 15 10.99 -20.43 9.77
CA TRP A 15 11.24 -19.92 11.11
C TRP A 15 12.68 -19.45 11.29
N ASP A 16 13.63 -20.22 10.77
CA ASP A 16 15.05 -19.88 10.79
C ASP A 16 15.31 -18.57 10.03
N LYS A 17 14.69 -18.44 8.84
CA LYS A 17 14.84 -17.24 8.02
C LYS A 17 14.14 -16.03 8.62
N LEU A 18 12.95 -16.20 9.18
CA LEU A 18 12.25 -15.13 9.89
C LEU A 18 13.07 -14.63 11.09
N GLU A 19 13.63 -15.54 11.89
CA GLU A 19 14.50 -15.20 13.03
C GLU A 19 15.78 -14.46 12.58
N GLU A 20 16.42 -14.92 11.50
CA GLU A 20 17.59 -14.25 10.92
C GLU A 20 17.25 -12.82 10.47
N LEU A 21 16.16 -12.65 9.71
CA LEU A 21 15.75 -11.34 9.20
C LEU A 21 15.41 -10.37 10.33
N LEU A 22 14.62 -10.80 11.33
CA LEU A 22 14.22 -9.92 12.43
C LEU A 22 15.40 -9.43 13.26
N LYS A 23 16.42 -10.27 13.49
CA LYS A 23 17.64 -9.87 14.23
C LYS A 23 18.47 -8.83 13.50
N ASN A 24 18.41 -8.86 12.17
CA ASN A 24 19.23 -8.02 11.28
C ASN A 24 18.42 -6.87 10.69
N ALA A 25 17.19 -6.64 11.14
CA ALA A 25 16.35 -5.56 10.64
C ALA A 25 16.98 -4.20 10.98
N GLU A 26 16.97 -3.27 10.02
CA GLU A 26 17.58 -1.94 10.20
C GLU A 26 16.56 -0.79 10.14
N GLU A 27 15.48 -0.95 9.38
CA GLU A 27 14.56 0.17 9.09
C GLU A 27 13.15 -0.15 9.54
N ARG A 28 12.60 -1.28 9.08
CA ARG A 28 11.17 -1.57 9.23
C ARG A 28 10.83 -3.04 9.29
N VAL A 29 9.90 -3.37 10.17
CA VAL A 29 9.28 -4.70 10.30
C VAL A 29 7.76 -4.55 10.25
N PHE A 30 7.14 -5.23 9.30
CA PHE A 30 5.70 -5.33 9.18
C PHE A 30 5.27 -6.79 9.26
N LEU A 31 4.48 -7.12 10.28
CA LEU A 31 3.99 -8.47 10.55
C LEU A 31 2.49 -8.54 10.31
N MET A 32 2.07 -9.14 9.21
CA MET A 32 0.66 -9.37 8.92
C MET A 32 0.37 -10.87 8.98
N SER A 33 -0.40 -11.30 9.98
CA SER A 33 -0.77 -12.70 10.14
C SER A 33 -2.19 -12.84 10.63
N ALA A 34 -2.99 -13.66 9.93
CA ALA A 34 -4.36 -13.95 10.33
C ALA A 34 -4.47 -14.41 11.79
N TYR A 35 -3.60 -15.34 12.18
CA TYR A 35 -3.55 -15.86 13.54
C TYR A 35 -2.18 -15.61 14.17
N ILE A 36 -2.17 -15.20 15.42
CA ILE A 36 -0.96 -14.96 16.20
C ILE A 36 -1.02 -15.78 17.48
N GLY A 37 0.09 -16.46 17.81
CA GLY A 37 0.29 -17.13 19.09
C GLY A 37 1.15 -16.26 20.00
N GLU A 38 0.68 -15.99 21.22
CA GLU A 38 1.36 -15.11 22.19
C GLU A 38 2.84 -15.46 22.41
N LYS A 39 3.14 -16.75 22.60
CA LYS A 39 4.52 -17.20 22.81
C LYS A 39 5.43 -16.91 21.61
N SER A 40 4.94 -17.17 20.40
CA SER A 40 5.69 -16.95 19.18
C SER A 40 5.85 -15.46 18.90
N PHE A 41 4.79 -14.67 19.07
CA PHE A 41 4.85 -13.22 18.97
C PHE A 41 5.93 -12.66 19.90
N ASN A 42 5.86 -12.97 21.20
CA ASN A 42 6.83 -12.52 22.18
C ASN A 42 8.25 -13.03 21.95
N LYS A 43 8.43 -14.20 21.31
CA LYS A 43 9.75 -14.72 20.91
C LYS A 43 10.32 -13.85 19.79
N PHE A 44 9.54 -13.62 18.74
CA PHE A 44 10.01 -12.97 17.51
C PHE A 44 10.14 -11.45 17.65
N THR A 45 9.21 -10.77 18.33
CA THR A 45 9.30 -9.30 18.48
C THR A 45 10.45 -8.86 19.37
N LYS A 46 10.91 -9.71 20.31
CA LYS A 46 12.12 -9.44 21.10
C LYS A 46 13.42 -9.47 20.30
N LEU A 47 13.39 -10.02 19.09
CA LEU A 47 14.55 -10.05 18.21
C LEU A 47 14.72 -8.75 17.43
N ILE A 48 13.65 -7.97 17.31
CA ILE A 48 13.63 -6.72 16.54
C ILE A 48 14.41 -5.65 17.31
N PRO A 49 15.40 -4.99 16.70
CA PRO A 49 16.10 -3.88 17.34
C PRO A 49 15.15 -2.74 17.73
N GLU A 50 15.38 -2.12 18.89
CA GLU A 50 14.44 -1.12 19.46
C GLU A 50 14.24 0.13 18.58
N HIS A 51 15.15 0.43 17.67
CA HIS A 51 15.08 1.59 16.77
C HIS A 51 14.29 1.31 15.48
N VAL A 52 13.93 0.05 15.22
CA VAL A 52 13.28 -0.37 13.98
C VAL A 52 11.77 -0.15 14.09
N PHE A 53 11.20 0.52 13.09
CA PHE A 53 9.75 0.72 13.03
C PHE A 53 9.04 -0.64 12.96
N THR A 54 8.02 -0.85 13.79
CA THR A 54 7.27 -2.11 13.82
C THR A 54 5.77 -1.89 13.74
N LEU A 55 5.12 -2.57 12.80
CA LEU A 55 3.66 -2.60 12.69
C LEU A 55 3.16 -4.04 12.58
N THR A 56 2.07 -4.36 13.28
CA THR A 56 1.46 -5.69 13.26
C THR A 56 -0.01 -5.60 12.88
N ILE A 57 -0.48 -6.52 12.03
CA ILE A 57 -1.90 -6.70 11.68
C ILE A 57 -2.33 -8.12 12.02
N CYS A 58 -3.48 -8.25 12.68
CA CYS A 58 -4.10 -9.55 12.98
C CYS A 58 -5.63 -9.51 12.90
N ARG A 59 -6.25 -10.68 12.75
CA ARG A 59 -7.72 -10.80 12.78
C ARG A 59 -8.29 -10.52 14.17
N SER A 60 -9.53 -10.03 14.18
CA SER A 60 -10.39 -9.91 15.36
C SER A 60 -10.54 -11.22 16.13
N ASP A 61 -10.59 -12.36 15.45
CA ASP A 61 -10.71 -13.71 16.02
C ASP A 61 -9.36 -14.36 16.39
N SER A 62 -8.23 -13.65 16.24
CA SER A 62 -6.94 -14.18 16.66
C SER A 62 -6.90 -14.43 18.18
N SER A 63 -6.35 -15.60 18.55
CA SER A 63 -6.23 -16.04 19.95
C SER A 63 -5.38 -15.09 20.79
N HIS A 64 -4.37 -14.47 20.18
CA HIS A 64 -3.59 -13.38 20.74
C HIS A 64 -3.69 -12.18 19.81
N LYS A 65 -3.99 -11.02 20.39
CA LYS A 65 -4.02 -9.72 19.72
C LYS A 65 -3.05 -8.81 20.46
N PRO A 66 -1.86 -8.54 19.90
CA PRO A 66 -0.90 -7.62 20.51
C PRO A 66 -1.57 -6.25 20.75
N LYS A 67 -1.21 -5.59 21.85
CA LYS A 67 -1.86 -4.32 22.26
C LYS A 67 -1.81 -3.26 21.16
N ASP A 68 -0.69 -3.19 20.45
CA ASP A 68 -0.45 -2.18 19.43
C ASP A 68 -0.72 -2.70 18.00
N ALA A 69 -1.29 -3.90 17.85
CA ALA A 69 -1.67 -4.42 16.54
C ALA A 69 -2.92 -3.74 15.99
N LEU A 70 -2.96 -3.60 14.67
CA LEU A 70 -4.17 -3.29 13.93
C LEU A 70 -5.04 -4.55 13.86
N VAL A 71 -6.30 -4.41 14.27
CA VAL A 71 -7.25 -5.52 14.32
C VAL A 71 -8.23 -5.37 13.16
N VAL A 72 -8.27 -6.38 12.30
CA VAL A 72 -9.10 -6.41 11.08
C VAL A 72 -10.17 -7.48 11.18
N SER A 73 -11.24 -7.35 10.39
CA SER A 73 -12.35 -8.32 10.41
C SER A 73 -11.89 -9.74 10.05
N ASP A 74 -12.45 -10.72 10.76
CA ASP A 74 -12.20 -12.14 10.54
C ASP A 74 -12.96 -12.70 9.33
N GLU A 75 -13.93 -11.95 8.79
CA GLU A 75 -14.69 -12.30 7.58
C GLU A 75 -13.91 -11.99 6.30
N THR A 76 -13.01 -11.01 6.34
CA THR A 76 -12.41 -10.39 5.15
C THR A 76 -10.95 -10.77 4.96
N PHE A 77 -10.25 -11.09 6.05
CA PHE A 77 -8.81 -11.27 6.09
C PHE A 77 -8.37 -12.67 6.51
N HIS A 78 -7.49 -13.28 5.69
CA HIS A 78 -6.78 -14.52 6.03
C HIS A 78 -5.32 -14.49 5.56
N GLY A 79 -4.77 -13.31 5.29
CA GLY A 79 -3.42 -13.16 4.74
C GLY A 79 -2.31 -13.51 5.73
N LYS A 80 -1.14 -13.87 5.19
CA LYS A 80 0.12 -13.95 5.92
C LYS A 80 1.22 -13.33 5.05
N LEU A 81 1.80 -12.25 5.54
CA LEU A 81 2.86 -11.50 4.88
C LEU A 81 3.76 -10.90 5.96
N TYR A 82 5.06 -11.07 5.79
CA TYR A 82 6.07 -10.53 6.70
C TYR A 82 7.05 -9.71 5.86
N MET A 83 7.09 -8.40 6.05
CA MET A 83 8.09 -7.54 5.44
C MET A 83 9.12 -7.16 6.50
N ILE A 84 10.39 -7.39 6.19
CA ILE A 84 11.53 -6.98 7.01
C ILE A 84 12.48 -6.27 6.05
N ASP A 85 12.57 -4.95 6.19
CA ASP A 85 13.25 -4.03 5.28
C ASP A 85 12.86 -4.28 3.81
N ASN A 86 13.75 -4.92 3.05
CA ASN A 86 13.61 -5.22 1.62
C ASN A 86 13.30 -6.69 1.32
N SER A 87 13.03 -7.47 2.36
CA SER A 87 12.65 -8.88 2.28
C SER A 87 11.17 -9.04 2.60
N VAL A 88 10.42 -9.69 1.72
CA VAL A 88 9.00 -9.97 1.90
C VAL A 88 8.78 -11.49 1.87
N ILE A 89 8.21 -12.04 2.93
CA ILE A 89 7.80 -13.44 3.00
C ILE A 89 6.28 -13.52 2.87
N ILE A 90 5.79 -14.29 1.90
CA ILE A 90 4.35 -14.52 1.66
C ILE A 90 4.08 -16.02 1.60
N GLY A 91 3.07 -16.51 2.29
CA GLY A 91 2.75 -17.94 2.29
C GLY A 91 1.61 -18.35 3.19
N SER A 92 1.62 -19.60 3.63
CA SER A 92 0.58 -20.19 4.47
C SER A 92 0.86 -20.08 5.98
N GLN A 93 2.10 -19.84 6.38
CA GLN A 93 2.55 -19.83 7.78
C GLN A 93 1.98 -18.64 8.54
N ASN A 94 1.18 -18.91 9.57
CA ASN A 94 0.78 -17.91 10.56
C ASN A 94 1.89 -17.69 11.59
N LEU A 95 1.85 -16.57 12.32
CA LEU A 95 2.76 -16.24 13.41
C LEU A 95 2.41 -17.00 14.71
N TYR A 96 2.29 -18.32 14.61
CA TYR A 96 2.31 -19.26 15.72
C TYR A 96 3.18 -20.46 15.33
N GLU A 97 4.23 -20.70 16.12
CA GLU A 97 5.16 -21.82 15.89
C GLU A 97 4.52 -23.10 16.42
N PRO A 98 4.16 -24.07 15.55
CA PRO A 98 3.53 -25.31 16.00
C PRO A 98 4.54 -26.18 16.76
N LYS A 99 4.05 -26.95 17.74
CA LYS A 99 4.91 -27.89 18.50
C LYS A 99 5.58 -28.97 17.63
N VAL A 100 4.96 -29.29 16.49
CA VAL A 100 5.48 -30.21 15.48
C VAL A 100 5.41 -29.47 14.16
N ILE A 101 6.56 -29.12 13.62
CA ILE A 101 6.67 -28.45 12.32
C ILE A 101 6.37 -29.47 11.24
N ARG A 102 5.39 -29.16 10.40
CA ARG A 102 4.96 -30.01 9.29
C ARG A 102 5.34 -29.34 7.98
N ASP A 103 5.84 -30.12 7.02
CA ASP A 103 6.21 -29.65 5.67
C ASP A 103 5.00 -29.27 4.78
N ALA A 104 3.79 -29.25 5.36
CA ALA A 104 2.57 -28.89 4.64
C ALA A 104 2.41 -27.37 4.45
N GLU A 105 3.12 -26.56 5.23
CA GLU A 105 3.13 -25.11 5.06
C GLU A 105 4.32 -24.68 4.21
N PHE A 106 4.08 -23.76 3.28
CA PHE A 106 5.10 -23.23 2.38
C PHE A 106 5.00 -21.70 2.28
N SER A 107 6.15 -21.06 2.19
CA SER A 107 6.29 -19.62 1.98
C SER A 107 7.27 -19.33 0.86
N THR A 108 7.15 -18.16 0.27
CA THR A 108 8.12 -17.60 -0.68
C THR A 108 8.73 -16.36 -0.06
N LEU A 109 10.05 -16.35 0.08
CA LEU A 109 10.84 -15.16 0.37
C LEU A 109 11.17 -14.46 -0.95
N ILE A 110 10.86 -13.17 -1.00
CA ILE A 110 11.18 -12.25 -2.07
C ILE A 110 12.15 -11.22 -1.50
N THR A 111 13.38 -11.16 -2.01
CA THR A 111 14.32 -10.09 -1.68
C THR A 111 14.44 -9.17 -2.89
N THR A 112 14.18 -7.89 -2.68
CA THR A 112 14.10 -6.90 -3.76
C THR A 112 14.68 -5.55 -3.29
N ASP A 113 14.47 -4.47 -4.03
CA ASP A 113 14.76 -3.11 -3.56
C ASP A 113 13.59 -2.52 -2.72
N GLU A 114 13.87 -1.39 -2.08
CA GLU A 114 12.93 -0.70 -1.18
C GLU A 114 11.61 -0.31 -1.84
N PHE A 115 11.68 0.22 -3.06
CA PHE A 115 10.48 0.59 -3.81
C PHE A 115 9.60 -0.64 -4.07
N ASN A 116 10.18 -1.74 -4.55
CA ASN A 116 9.42 -2.94 -4.87
C ASN A 116 8.88 -3.65 -3.61
N SER A 117 9.60 -3.62 -2.48
CA SER A 117 9.10 -4.20 -1.23
C SER A 117 7.91 -3.40 -0.69
N SER A 118 8.02 -2.06 -0.68
CA SER A 118 6.93 -1.13 -0.37
C SER A 118 5.72 -1.36 -1.27
N LEU A 119 5.94 -1.49 -2.58
CA LEU A 119 4.86 -1.73 -3.54
C LEU A 119 4.13 -3.05 -3.30
N ILE A 120 4.84 -4.14 -3.03
CA ILE A 120 4.22 -5.44 -2.70
C ILE A 120 3.34 -5.30 -1.45
N LEU A 121 3.85 -4.64 -0.41
CA LEU A 121 3.11 -4.44 0.83
C LEU A 121 1.89 -3.54 0.63
N TYR A 122 2.06 -2.42 -0.07
CA TYR A 122 0.99 -1.48 -0.41
C TYR A 122 -0.17 -2.19 -1.11
N GLN A 123 0.13 -2.99 -2.14
CA GLN A 123 -0.88 -3.75 -2.87
C GLN A 123 -1.59 -4.80 -1.99
N ALA A 124 -0.86 -5.46 -1.10
CA ALA A 124 -1.45 -6.41 -0.15
C ALA A 124 -2.43 -5.71 0.83
N LEU A 125 -2.10 -4.49 1.26
CA LEU A 125 -2.94 -3.67 2.12
C LEU A 125 -4.15 -3.08 1.40
N LEU A 126 -4.03 -2.67 0.13
CA LEU A 126 -5.19 -2.27 -0.67
C LEU A 126 -6.22 -3.41 -0.74
N LYS A 127 -5.77 -4.64 -0.96
CA LYS A 127 -6.65 -5.83 -0.96
C LYS A 127 -7.31 -6.12 0.38
N LEU A 128 -6.67 -5.73 1.49
CA LEU A 128 -7.26 -5.81 2.81
C LEU A 128 -8.41 -4.79 2.94
N ILE A 129 -8.13 -3.51 2.67
CA ILE A 129 -9.09 -2.43 2.90
C ILE A 129 -10.25 -2.41 1.91
N GLU A 130 -10.11 -2.99 0.71
CA GLU A 130 -11.18 -3.17 -0.28
C GLU A 130 -12.45 -3.79 0.36
N LYS A 131 -12.28 -4.56 1.44
CA LYS A 131 -13.36 -5.27 2.14
C LYS A 131 -13.80 -4.62 3.46
N GLU A 132 -13.07 -3.62 3.96
CA GLU A 132 -13.32 -3.02 5.28
C GLU A 132 -14.33 -1.86 5.25
N GLY A 133 -14.89 -1.53 4.08
CA GLY A 133 -15.95 -0.51 3.94
C GLY A 133 -15.52 0.91 4.33
N ILE A 134 -14.22 1.21 4.27
CA ILE A 134 -13.64 2.50 4.65
C ILE A 134 -13.96 3.55 3.59
N SER A 135 -14.40 4.74 4.02
CA SER A 135 -14.58 5.89 3.13
C SER A 135 -13.23 6.53 2.81
N ALA A 136 -13.05 6.93 1.54
CA ALA A 136 -11.89 7.72 1.11
C ALA A 136 -11.94 9.16 1.66
N GLU A 137 -13.15 9.69 1.81
CA GLU A 137 -13.40 11.11 2.08
C GLU A 137 -14.46 11.28 3.20
N PRO A 138 -14.38 12.34 4.02
CA PRO A 138 -13.22 13.22 4.14
C PRO A 138 -11.97 12.45 4.59
N VAL A 139 -10.79 12.82 4.09
CA VAL A 139 -9.53 12.29 4.60
C VAL A 139 -9.25 12.90 5.98
N ASN A 140 -8.52 12.19 6.85
CA ASN A 140 -8.09 12.80 8.10
C ASN A 140 -7.19 14.02 7.86
N SER A 141 -7.31 15.03 8.72
CA SER A 141 -6.59 16.29 8.60
C SER A 141 -5.07 16.17 8.66
N ASN A 142 -4.54 15.16 9.36
CA ASN A 142 -3.08 14.94 9.39
C ASN A 142 -2.50 14.47 8.06
N PHE A 143 -3.32 14.07 7.08
CA PHE A 143 -2.84 13.76 5.73
C PHE A 143 -2.07 14.92 5.11
N ILE A 144 -2.40 16.16 5.47
CA ILE A 144 -1.72 17.36 5.00
C ILE A 144 -0.23 17.35 5.35
N GLU A 145 0.17 16.71 6.45
CA GLU A 145 1.58 16.61 6.87
C GLU A 145 2.44 15.80 5.88
N LEU A 146 1.83 14.90 5.08
CA LEU A 146 2.57 14.20 4.02
C LEU A 146 3.09 15.16 2.94
N TYR A 147 2.45 16.33 2.76
CA TYR A 147 2.89 17.32 1.79
C TYR A 147 4.15 18.10 2.24
N GLU A 148 4.53 18.06 3.52
CA GLU A 148 5.74 18.73 4.01
C GLU A 148 7.02 18.19 3.35
N ASN A 149 6.99 16.93 2.90
CA ASN A 149 8.13 16.25 2.29
C ASN A 149 7.99 16.05 0.77
N GLY A 150 6.99 16.69 0.14
CA GLY A 150 6.68 16.51 -1.29
C GLY A 150 5.24 16.04 -1.52
N CYS A 151 4.80 16.04 -2.77
CA CYS A 151 3.45 15.60 -3.09
C CYS A 151 3.26 14.09 -2.76
N PRO A 152 2.28 13.71 -1.92
CA PRO A 152 2.05 12.31 -1.57
C PRO A 152 1.59 11.47 -2.77
N PHE A 153 1.04 12.13 -3.78
CA PHE A 153 0.56 11.54 -5.02
C PHE A 153 1.56 11.64 -6.19
N CYS A 154 2.81 12.08 -6.04
CA CYS A 154 3.76 11.90 -7.15
C CYS A 154 5.21 11.82 -6.74
N GLY A 155 5.53 12.07 -5.47
CA GLY A 155 6.87 11.85 -4.92
C GLY A 155 7.93 12.81 -5.45
N ASN A 156 7.58 13.60 -6.47
CA ASN A 156 8.41 14.63 -7.06
C ASN A 156 7.74 15.99 -6.87
N SER A 157 8.56 17.03 -6.86
CA SER A 157 8.27 18.46 -6.69
C SER A 157 8.08 18.98 -5.26
N SER A 158 8.62 20.19 -5.04
CA SER A 158 8.32 21.04 -3.90
C SER A 158 6.82 21.29 -3.87
N VAL A 159 6.16 20.99 -2.76
CA VAL A 159 4.76 21.38 -2.62
C VAL A 159 4.74 22.89 -2.42
N PRO A 160 4.03 23.66 -3.28
CA PRO A 160 3.87 25.09 -3.07
C PRO A 160 3.10 25.36 -1.76
N ASP A 161 3.13 26.61 -1.30
CA ASP A 161 2.18 27.09 -0.30
C ASP A 161 0.74 26.73 -0.72
N PRO A 162 -0.21 26.59 0.22
CA PRO A 162 -1.60 26.33 -0.12
C PRO A 162 -2.11 27.27 -1.20
N ILE A 163 -2.76 26.72 -2.23
CA ILE A 163 -3.31 27.49 -3.34
C ILE A 163 -4.82 27.67 -3.15
N SER A 164 -5.31 28.88 -3.41
CA SER A 164 -6.74 29.16 -3.51
C SER A 164 -7.28 28.55 -4.81
N LEU A 165 -8.39 27.82 -4.70
CA LEU A 165 -9.06 27.21 -5.86
C LEU A 165 -10.49 27.71 -6.05
N HIS A 166 -10.87 27.81 -7.31
CA HIS A 166 -12.22 28.13 -7.77
C HIS A 166 -12.85 26.95 -8.53
N THR A 167 -14.18 26.83 -8.45
CA THR A 167 -14.92 25.91 -9.30
C THR A 167 -14.88 26.34 -10.77
N CYS A 168 -14.52 25.41 -11.64
CA CYS A 168 -14.60 25.52 -13.08
C CYS A 168 -15.30 24.30 -13.74
N PRO A 169 -16.62 24.15 -13.59
CA PRO A 169 -17.34 23.00 -14.13
C PRO A 169 -17.12 22.79 -15.64
N GLY A 170 -16.69 21.59 -16.02
CA GLY A 170 -16.54 21.21 -17.44
C GLY A 170 -15.22 21.62 -18.11
N TYR A 171 -14.26 22.15 -17.36
CA TYR A 171 -12.89 22.41 -17.83
C TYR A 171 -11.90 21.54 -17.07
N GLY A 172 -11.24 20.59 -17.75
CA GLY A 172 -10.01 19.85 -17.35
C GLY A 172 -9.99 19.04 -16.05
N GLY A 173 -10.75 19.41 -15.02
CA GLY A 173 -10.66 18.87 -13.67
C GLY A 173 -11.67 19.49 -12.68
N ASN A 174 -12.59 20.33 -13.16
CA ASN A 174 -13.56 21.09 -12.37
C ASN A 174 -12.99 22.17 -11.44
N TYR A 175 -11.67 22.29 -11.30
CA TYR A 175 -11.04 23.27 -10.39
C TYR A 175 -9.83 23.94 -11.04
N VAL A 176 -9.63 25.22 -10.76
CA VAL A 176 -8.54 26.06 -11.27
C VAL A 176 -8.04 26.98 -10.15
N SER A 177 -6.75 27.31 -10.14
CA SER A 177 -6.18 28.23 -9.16
C SER A 177 -6.45 29.71 -9.49
N ASP A 178 -6.32 30.58 -8.49
CA ASP A 178 -6.42 32.03 -8.69
C ASP A 178 -5.35 32.53 -9.69
N GLU A 179 -4.10 32.05 -9.56
CA GLU A 179 -3.00 32.40 -10.45
C GLU A 179 -3.28 31.98 -11.89
N ASP A 180 -3.87 30.80 -12.09
CA ASP A 180 -4.28 30.34 -13.41
C ASP A 180 -5.42 31.18 -13.97
N CYS A 181 -6.43 31.52 -13.16
CA CYS A 181 -7.50 32.42 -13.58
C CYS A 181 -6.96 33.79 -14.06
N GLU A 182 -5.88 34.30 -13.46
CA GLU A 182 -5.25 35.57 -13.84
C GLU A 182 -4.33 35.47 -15.07
N SER A 183 -3.68 34.32 -15.28
CA SER A 183 -2.59 34.15 -16.25
C SER A 183 -3.05 33.88 -17.70
N TYR A 184 -4.27 33.40 -17.93
CA TYR A 184 -4.73 32.88 -19.23
C TYR A 184 -5.38 33.91 -20.17
N ASP A 185 -4.91 35.17 -20.16
CA ASP A 185 -5.43 36.32 -20.92
C ASP A 185 -5.37 36.19 -22.46
N GLY A 186 -6.10 35.21 -23.04
CA GLY A 186 -6.28 35.14 -24.50
C GLY A 186 -7.01 33.92 -25.08
N ASP A 187 -6.63 32.68 -24.76
CA ASP A 187 -6.94 31.54 -25.66
C ASP A 187 -7.59 30.29 -25.01
N GLY A 188 -7.90 30.29 -23.70
CA GLY A 188 -8.41 29.08 -23.04
C GLY A 188 -9.13 29.27 -21.70
N PHE A 189 -9.69 30.44 -21.42
CA PHE A 189 -10.29 30.76 -20.12
C PHE A 189 -11.36 29.77 -19.64
N CYS A 190 -11.23 29.35 -18.38
CA CYS A 190 -12.38 28.90 -17.62
C CYS A 190 -13.42 30.03 -17.56
N LYS A 191 -14.58 29.83 -18.19
CA LYS A 191 -15.69 30.82 -18.19
C LYS A 191 -16.23 31.19 -16.80
N TYR A 192 -15.81 30.45 -15.76
CA TYR A 192 -16.17 30.69 -14.36
C TYR A 192 -15.13 31.52 -13.59
N CYS A 193 -14.02 31.93 -14.21
CA CYS A 193 -13.05 32.89 -13.63
C CYS A 193 -13.53 34.35 -13.71
N SER A 194 -14.72 34.64 -14.23
CA SER A 194 -15.30 36.00 -14.17
C SER A 194 -15.90 36.27 -12.80
N GLU A 195 -15.68 37.45 -12.22
CA GLU A 195 -16.15 37.85 -10.87
C GLU A 195 -17.61 37.46 -10.56
N ASP A 196 -18.51 37.50 -11.54
CA ASP A 196 -19.94 37.18 -11.39
C ASP A 196 -20.27 35.67 -11.29
N LEU A 197 -19.30 34.79 -11.59
CA LEU A 197 -19.49 33.33 -11.70
C LEU A 197 -18.50 32.52 -10.85
N ILE A 198 -17.58 33.17 -10.14
CA ILE A 198 -16.62 32.53 -9.25
C ILE A 198 -17.36 31.97 -8.03
N SER A 199 -17.20 30.67 -7.79
CA SER A 199 -17.54 30.05 -6.51
C SER A 199 -16.26 29.48 -5.89
N LEU A 200 -15.76 30.19 -4.88
CA LEU A 200 -14.58 29.84 -4.08
C LEU A 200 -14.80 28.52 -3.33
N ILE A 201 -13.80 27.65 -3.35
CA ILE A 201 -13.78 26.41 -2.57
C ILE A 201 -12.96 26.57 -1.29
N GLY A 202 -11.98 27.46 -1.33
CA GLY A 202 -11.01 27.72 -0.28
C GLY A 202 -9.64 27.14 -0.65
N ASP A 203 -8.77 27.10 0.35
CA ASP A 203 -7.37 26.73 0.16
C ASP A 203 -7.23 25.22 0.02
N ALA A 204 -6.28 24.79 -0.80
CA ALA A 204 -5.97 23.40 -1.04
C ALA A 204 -4.46 23.17 -1.12
N MET A 205 -4.04 21.97 -0.71
CA MET A 205 -2.71 21.46 -0.99
C MET A 205 -2.78 20.63 -2.27
N CYS A 206 -2.26 21.18 -3.38
CA CYS A 206 -2.33 20.57 -4.70
C CYS A 206 -0.95 20.31 -5.27
N CYS A 207 -0.84 19.20 -5.99
CA CYS A 207 0.37 18.86 -6.71
C CYS A 207 0.37 19.57 -8.07
N ASP A 208 1.31 20.52 -8.23
CA ASP A 208 1.47 21.32 -9.45
C ASP A 208 2.25 20.59 -10.57
N ASP A 209 2.77 19.39 -10.28
CA ASP A 209 3.48 18.60 -11.27
C ASP A 209 2.57 18.14 -12.42
N SER A 210 3.08 18.29 -13.64
CA SER A 210 2.49 17.86 -14.89
C SER A 210 2.22 16.35 -14.88
N GLY A 211 1.00 15.96 -14.52
CA GLY A 211 0.54 14.57 -14.47
C GLY A 211 0.23 14.02 -13.08
N CYS A 212 0.19 14.85 -12.04
CA CYS A 212 -0.41 14.46 -10.76
C CYS A 212 -1.78 15.09 -10.55
N GLY A 213 -1.89 16.42 -10.67
CA GLY A 213 -3.16 17.15 -10.63
C GLY A 213 -4.10 16.79 -9.48
N LEU A 214 -3.62 16.24 -8.36
CA LEU A 214 -4.43 15.82 -7.22
C LEU A 214 -4.10 16.70 -6.02
N GLY A 215 -5.09 16.93 -5.16
CA GLY A 215 -4.90 17.71 -3.95
C GLY A 215 -5.98 17.49 -2.92
N ILE A 216 -5.82 18.08 -1.74
CA ILE A 216 -6.78 18.00 -0.65
C ILE A 216 -7.22 19.40 -0.26
N SER A 217 -8.54 19.60 -0.14
CA SER A 217 -9.10 20.83 0.41
C SER A 217 -8.77 20.96 1.90
N LEU A 218 -8.26 22.12 2.32
CA LEU A 218 -8.01 22.42 3.73
C LEU A 218 -9.30 22.78 4.51
N THR A 219 -10.40 23.04 3.79
CA THR A 219 -11.70 23.36 4.38
C THR A 219 -12.46 22.11 4.79
N ASN A 220 -12.56 21.12 3.88
CA ASN A 220 -13.44 19.96 4.06
C ASN A 220 -12.72 18.62 3.93
N TYR A 221 -11.41 18.61 3.65
CA TYR A 221 -10.60 17.40 3.49
C TYR A 221 -11.11 16.43 2.42
N HIS A 222 -11.70 16.96 1.35
CA HIS A 222 -12.06 16.18 0.17
C HIS A 222 -10.96 16.23 -0.88
N LEU A 223 -10.92 15.19 -1.71
CA LEU A 223 -10.03 15.06 -2.84
C LEU A 223 -10.46 16.04 -3.93
N LEU A 224 -9.51 16.87 -4.36
CA LEU A 224 -9.64 17.80 -5.47
C LEU A 224 -8.73 17.37 -6.61
N PHE A 225 -9.07 17.74 -7.84
CA PHE A 225 -8.23 17.51 -8.99
C PHE A 225 -8.12 18.75 -9.89
N HIS A 226 -6.90 19.08 -10.28
CA HIS A 226 -6.54 20.33 -10.94
C HIS A 226 -6.82 20.27 -12.44
N ALA A 227 -7.44 21.30 -13.01
CA ALA A 227 -7.85 21.27 -14.41
C ALA A 227 -6.71 21.32 -15.42
N ILE A 228 -5.57 21.93 -15.07
CA ILE A 228 -4.41 22.03 -15.97
C ILE A 228 -3.67 20.71 -16.10
N ASN A 229 -3.73 19.89 -15.05
CA ASN A 229 -3.15 18.56 -14.99
C ASN A 229 -4.28 17.53 -14.88
N PRO A 230 -5.08 17.34 -15.96
CA PRO A 230 -6.28 16.52 -15.92
C PRO A 230 -5.94 15.08 -15.51
N VAL A 231 -6.71 14.56 -14.55
CA VAL A 231 -6.57 13.21 -14.02
C VAL A 231 -7.72 12.36 -14.58
N ASN A 232 -7.41 11.17 -15.09
CA ASN A 232 -8.43 10.27 -15.61
C ASN A 232 -9.21 9.58 -14.47
N LYS A 233 -10.30 8.90 -14.81
CA LYS A 233 -11.16 8.23 -13.82
C LYS A 233 -10.42 7.15 -13.03
N ASP A 234 -9.55 6.39 -13.68
CA ASP A 234 -8.82 5.30 -13.03
C ASP A 234 -7.80 5.84 -12.03
N GLU A 235 -7.10 6.93 -12.38
CA GLU A 235 -6.20 7.64 -11.48
C GLU A 235 -6.93 8.24 -10.26
N LEU A 236 -8.14 8.78 -10.45
CA LEU A 236 -8.97 9.27 -9.35
C LEU A 236 -9.38 8.13 -8.39
N GLU A 237 -9.73 6.96 -8.92
CA GLU A 237 -10.06 5.80 -8.09
C GLU A 237 -8.81 5.25 -7.37
N LEU A 238 -7.64 5.25 -8.01
CA LEU A 238 -6.37 4.91 -7.33
C LEU A 238 -6.09 5.86 -6.15
N ALA A 239 -6.28 7.17 -6.34
CA ALA A 239 -6.13 8.15 -5.27
C ALA A 239 -7.12 7.89 -4.12
N LYS A 240 -8.36 7.53 -4.41
CA LYS A 240 -9.35 7.16 -3.38
C LYS A 240 -8.94 5.91 -2.60
N GLU A 241 -8.43 4.88 -3.26
CA GLU A 241 -7.93 3.67 -2.56
C GLU A 241 -6.73 3.99 -1.66
N TYR A 242 -5.83 4.87 -2.11
CA TYR A 242 -4.74 5.40 -1.29
C TYR A 242 -5.25 6.15 -0.05
N LEU A 243 -6.25 7.02 -0.21
CA LEU A 243 -6.86 7.76 0.90
C LEU A 243 -7.64 6.84 1.85
N LYS A 244 -8.32 5.80 1.34
CA LYS A 244 -8.95 4.77 2.19
C LYS A 244 -7.91 4.06 3.06
N LEU A 245 -6.73 3.75 2.51
CA LEU A 245 -5.66 3.12 3.29
C LEU A 245 -5.18 4.03 4.42
N PHE A 246 -5.02 5.32 4.12
CA PHE A 246 -4.64 6.30 5.12
C PHE A 246 -5.69 6.42 6.24
N ASN A 247 -6.96 6.60 5.86
CA ASN A 247 -8.08 6.66 6.79
C ASN A 247 -8.25 5.36 7.58
N PHE A 248 -7.94 4.20 6.99
CA PHE A 248 -7.97 2.92 7.69
C PHE A 248 -7.02 2.92 8.89
N PHE A 249 -5.76 3.33 8.71
CA PHE A 249 -4.80 3.41 9.82
C PHE A 249 -5.23 4.43 10.87
N GLN A 250 -5.70 5.60 10.42
CA GLN A 250 -6.08 6.67 11.32
C GLN A 250 -7.33 6.31 12.16
N ASN A 251 -8.32 5.65 11.55
CA ASN A 251 -9.52 5.17 12.25
C ASN A 251 -9.21 4.09 13.29
N GLN A 252 -8.07 3.41 13.17
CA GLN A 252 -7.55 2.44 14.13
C GLN A 252 -6.71 3.11 15.23
N GLY A 253 -6.66 4.45 15.28
CA GLY A 253 -5.94 5.23 16.27
C GLY A 253 -4.42 5.21 16.09
N LYS A 254 -3.93 4.94 14.87
CA LYS A 254 -2.51 5.00 14.54
C LYS A 254 -2.14 6.30 13.87
N ASP A 255 -0.87 6.66 13.96
CA ASP A 255 -0.30 7.75 13.17
C ASP A 255 -0.10 7.26 11.72
N ALA A 256 -1.05 7.61 10.86
CA ALA A 256 -1.01 7.21 9.46
C ALA A 256 0.15 7.88 8.68
N VAL A 257 0.61 9.06 9.11
CA VAL A 257 1.73 9.78 8.49
C VAL A 257 3.03 9.04 8.74
N GLU A 258 3.29 8.69 10.01
CA GLU A 258 4.46 7.88 10.38
C GLU A 258 4.47 6.54 9.63
N ILE A 259 3.31 5.86 9.57
CA ILE A 259 3.18 4.57 8.87
C ILE A 259 3.48 4.72 7.38
N PHE A 260 2.90 5.73 6.71
CA PHE A 260 3.11 5.93 5.27
C PHE A 260 4.57 6.24 4.95
N ASN A 261 5.24 7.05 5.79
CA ASN A 261 6.65 7.36 5.63
C ASN A 261 7.53 6.13 5.87
N ALA A 262 7.34 5.41 6.98
CA ALA A 262 8.14 4.23 7.32
C ALA A 262 7.97 3.09 6.31
N LEU A 263 6.77 2.91 5.75
CA LEU A 263 6.48 1.87 4.75
C LEU A 263 6.76 2.33 3.31
N GLY A 264 7.19 3.57 3.10
CA GLY A 264 7.50 4.10 1.76
C GLY A 264 6.28 4.17 0.85
N PHE A 265 5.12 4.54 1.38
CA PHE A 265 3.88 4.68 0.59
C PHE A 265 3.70 6.06 -0.03
N ALA A 266 4.53 7.03 0.32
CA ALA A 266 4.53 8.32 -0.35
C ALA A 266 5.11 8.22 -1.78
N GLY A 267 4.55 9.00 -2.70
CA GLY A 267 5.09 9.16 -4.06
C GLY A 267 4.73 8.03 -5.02
N ASP A 268 5.64 7.62 -5.90
CA ASP A 268 5.30 6.76 -7.07
C ASP A 268 4.69 5.39 -6.74
N VAL A 269 4.73 4.95 -5.48
CA VAL A 269 4.14 3.67 -5.05
C VAL A 269 2.63 3.62 -5.32
N TYR A 270 1.86 4.68 -5.10
CA TYR A 270 0.41 4.63 -5.36
C TYR A 270 0.06 4.65 -6.85
N LYS A 271 0.91 5.24 -7.72
CA LYS A 271 0.71 5.22 -9.19
C LYS A 271 0.94 3.85 -9.79
N THR A 272 1.76 3.05 -9.13
CA THR A 272 2.23 1.80 -9.71
C THR A 272 1.23 0.69 -9.43
N THR A 273 0.61 0.20 -10.49
CA THR A 273 -0.10 -1.07 -10.43
C THR A 273 0.89 -2.19 -10.75
N LEU A 274 0.91 -3.23 -9.92
CA LEU A 274 1.51 -4.49 -10.34
C LEU A 274 0.57 -5.10 -11.37
N GLU A 275 0.74 -4.76 -12.64
CA GLU A 275 0.16 -5.56 -13.72
C GLU A 275 0.57 -7.02 -13.46
N ARG A 276 -0.44 -7.89 -13.37
CA ARG A 276 -0.22 -9.32 -13.22
C ARG A 276 0.36 -9.83 -14.53
N LYS A 277 1.67 -9.65 -14.72
CA LYS A 277 2.39 -10.35 -15.77
C LYS A 277 2.29 -11.81 -15.43
N GLU A 278 1.61 -12.58 -16.28
CA GLU A 278 1.62 -14.03 -16.20
C GLU A 278 3.07 -14.48 -16.38
N HIS A 279 3.77 -14.63 -15.27
CA HIS A 279 4.99 -15.40 -15.25
C HIS A 279 4.55 -16.86 -15.31
N SER A 280 4.86 -17.53 -16.42
CA SER A 280 4.70 -18.97 -16.57
C SER A 280 5.66 -19.68 -15.60
N LEU A 281 5.37 -19.62 -14.30
CA LEU A 281 6.15 -20.24 -13.24
C LEU A 281 6.06 -21.77 -13.30
N VAL A 282 5.05 -22.27 -14.00
CA VAL A 282 4.88 -23.67 -14.32
C VAL A 282 5.04 -23.81 -15.82
N ASN A 283 6.14 -24.42 -16.26
CA ASN A 283 6.21 -24.90 -17.63
C ASN A 283 5.14 -26.00 -17.77
N LEU A 284 3.99 -25.65 -18.31
CA LEU A 284 2.85 -26.54 -18.51
C LEU A 284 3.27 -27.83 -19.23
N GLU A 285 4.25 -27.73 -20.14
CA GLU A 285 4.82 -28.88 -20.85
C GLU A 285 5.52 -29.87 -19.90
N VAL A 286 6.16 -29.38 -18.84
CA VAL A 286 6.81 -30.22 -17.81
C VAL A 286 5.75 -30.92 -16.95
N VAL A 287 4.69 -30.22 -16.53
CA VAL A 287 3.60 -30.82 -15.74
C VAL A 287 2.81 -31.84 -16.54
N GLU A 288 2.55 -31.56 -17.82
CA GLU A 288 1.92 -32.50 -18.74
C GLU A 288 2.80 -33.74 -18.99
N ASN A 289 4.10 -33.56 -19.13
CA ASN A 289 5.05 -34.67 -19.29
C ASN A 289 5.15 -35.54 -18.02
N ILE A 290 5.14 -34.93 -16.83
CA ILE A 290 5.09 -35.67 -15.56
C ILE A 290 3.78 -36.47 -15.46
N SER A 291 2.64 -35.83 -15.78
CA SER A 291 1.33 -36.49 -15.74
C SER A 291 1.21 -37.64 -16.73
N LYS A 292 1.77 -37.50 -17.94
CA LYS A 292 1.83 -38.60 -18.93
C LYS A 292 2.65 -39.77 -18.42
N ARG A 293 3.84 -39.52 -17.87
CA ARG A 293 4.72 -40.58 -17.32
C ARG A 293 4.08 -41.34 -16.15
N LEU A 294 3.36 -40.64 -15.27
CA LEU A 294 2.64 -41.29 -14.16
C LEU A 294 1.55 -42.23 -14.66
N ASN A 295 0.77 -41.80 -15.66
CA ASN A 295 -0.28 -42.61 -16.28
C ASN A 295 0.28 -43.83 -17.06
N GLU A 296 1.46 -43.70 -17.68
CA GLU A 296 2.15 -44.81 -18.35
C GLU A 296 2.68 -45.83 -17.35
N CYS A 297 3.24 -45.38 -16.22
CA CYS A 297 3.67 -46.24 -15.12
C CYS A 297 2.51 -47.04 -14.52
N GLU A 298 1.32 -46.45 -14.35
CA GLU A 298 0.14 -47.16 -13.84
C GLU A 298 -0.41 -48.20 -14.83
N LYS A 299 -0.33 -47.94 -16.13
CA LYS A 299 -0.72 -48.91 -17.17
C LYS A 299 0.24 -50.10 -17.26
N SER A 300 1.52 -49.92 -16.95
CA SER A 300 2.52 -51.00 -16.95
C SER A 300 2.44 -51.94 -15.73
N LYS A 301 1.61 -51.61 -14.73
CA LYS A 301 1.38 -52.40 -13.51
C LYS A 301 0.11 -53.27 -13.56
N LYS A 302 -0.64 -53.25 -14.65
CA LYS A 302 -1.79 -54.14 -14.92
C LYS A 302 -1.42 -55.16 -15.98
#